data_AF-A0A061IR04-F1
#
_entry.id   AF-A0A061IR04-F1
#
_cell.length_a   1.000
_cell.length_b   1.000
_cell.length_c   1.000
_cell.angle_alpha   90.00
_cell.angle_beta   90.00
_cell.angle_gamma   90.00
#
_symmetry.space_group_name_H-M   'P 1'
#
loop_
_entity.id
_entity.type
_entity.pdbx_description
1 polymer ?
#
loop_
_entity_poly.entity_id
_entity_poly.type
_entity_poly.pdbx_seq_one_letter_code
_entity_poly.pdbx_strand_id
1 'polypeptide(L)'
;MIWEIPPPALISQPSKRIQKLAKPNKYKTQFLLDRDNLEPETLHFSGPSPRILQLSVAKGTDPNYVPPKSIETKISFSTLSAVASPRIIDLAHPRIKIEGLCYERVKNELPIRPVAPAALLAKPTDRTVNLAKSKRVHEDYLPARDPHWPVSYAAAHSRVSDRIQELAHPPARTSVHIVYYDPDVFKVKPSALRAQCSPRVKELAEPIVR
;
A
#
# COMPACT_ATOMS: atom_id res chain seq x y z
N MET A 1 31.80 -12.33 -24.00
CA MET A 1 31.22 -12.78 -22.73
C MET A 1 32.12 -12.25 -21.62
N ILE A 2 31.78 -11.11 -21.00
CA ILE A 2 32.74 -10.31 -20.20
C ILE A 2 32.73 -10.68 -18.71
N TRP A 3 31.81 -11.55 -18.28
CA TRP A 3 31.75 -12.04 -16.91
C TRP A 3 31.55 -13.55 -16.92
N GLU A 4 32.58 -14.30 -16.53
CA GLU A 4 32.38 -15.68 -16.12
C GLU A 4 31.64 -15.67 -14.78
N ILE A 5 30.33 -15.92 -14.83
CA ILE A 5 29.53 -16.08 -13.62
C ILE A 5 29.93 -17.43 -13.05
N PRO A 6 30.56 -17.50 -11.85
CA PRO A 6 30.92 -18.79 -11.28
C PRO A 6 29.63 -19.62 -11.11
N PRO A 7 29.61 -20.92 -11.48
CA PRO A 7 28.43 -21.79 -11.37
C PRO A 7 27.67 -21.71 -10.03
N PRO A 8 28.31 -21.57 -8.85
CA PRO A 8 27.58 -21.41 -7.59
C PRO A 8 26.78 -20.10 -7.48
N ALA A 9 27.11 -19.04 -8.22
CA ALA A 9 26.34 -17.79 -8.22
C ALA A 9 25.01 -17.91 -8.98
N LEU A 10 24.86 -18.93 -9.85
CA LEU A 10 23.59 -19.28 -10.50
C LEU A 10 22.70 -20.16 -9.61
N ILE A 11 23.25 -20.72 -8.53
CA ILE A 11 22.56 -21.66 -7.63
C ILE A 11 22.58 -21.09 -6.21
N SER A 12 21.75 -20.07 -5.98
CA SER A 12 21.48 -19.57 -4.63
C SER A 12 20.61 -20.58 -3.87
N GLN A 13 21.13 -21.15 -2.78
CA GLN A 13 20.32 -21.95 -1.88
C GLN A 13 19.26 -21.07 -1.20
N PRO A 14 17.97 -21.43 -1.26
CA PRO A 14 16.92 -20.64 -0.63
C PRO A 14 17.17 -20.56 0.88
N SER A 15 16.96 -19.37 1.46
CA SER A 15 17.13 -19.16 2.90
C SER A 15 16.28 -20.13 3.72
N LYS A 16 16.69 -20.41 4.97
CA LYS A 16 15.91 -21.26 5.90
C LYS A 16 14.45 -20.82 6.03
N ARG A 17 14.19 -19.51 5.91
CA ARG A 17 12.84 -18.94 5.91
C ARG A 17 12.06 -19.31 4.64
N ILE A 18 12.66 -19.18 3.46
CA ILE A 18 12.04 -19.57 2.19
C ILE A 18 11.75 -21.08 2.18
N GLN A 19 12.68 -21.90 2.67
CA GLN A 19 12.46 -23.34 2.85
C GLN A 19 11.32 -23.64 3.84
N LYS A 20 11.15 -22.86 4.91
CA LYS A 20 10.04 -22.99 5.88
C LYS A 20 8.69 -22.61 5.28
N LEU A 21 8.66 -21.60 4.41
CA LEU A 21 7.45 -21.14 3.72
C LEU A 21 7.05 -22.05 2.55
N ALA A 22 8.02 -22.68 1.90
CA ALA A 22 7.78 -23.66 0.84
C ALA A 22 7.20 -24.97 1.36
N LYS A 23 7.29 -25.25 2.68
CA LYS A 23 6.59 -26.39 3.28
C LYS A 23 5.08 -26.10 3.23
N PRO A 24 4.26 -27.01 2.66
CA PRO A 24 2.81 -26.85 2.67
C PRO A 24 2.33 -26.65 4.11
N ASN A 25 1.43 -25.69 4.30
CA ASN A 25 0.92 -25.34 5.62
C ASN A 25 0.28 -26.58 6.26
N LYS A 26 0.88 -27.09 7.34
CA LYS A 26 0.39 -28.28 8.06
C LYS A 26 -0.95 -28.04 8.76
N TYR A 27 -1.39 -26.79 8.91
CA TYR A 27 -2.59 -26.42 9.65
C TYR A 27 -3.78 -26.21 8.72
N LYS A 28 -4.25 -27.31 8.10
CA LYS A 28 -5.63 -27.45 7.62
C LYS A 28 -6.18 -28.87 7.88
N THR A 29 -5.70 -29.53 8.93
CA THR A 29 -6.27 -30.78 9.46
C THR A 29 -6.97 -30.57 10.80
N GLN A 30 -7.49 -29.36 11.06
CA GLN A 30 -8.19 -29.04 12.31
C GLN A 30 -9.70 -28.87 12.15
N PHE A 31 -10.27 -29.14 10.97
CA PHE A 31 -11.72 -29.20 10.76
C PHE A 31 -12.23 -30.61 10.47
N LEU A 32 -11.58 -31.62 11.06
CA LEU A 32 -12.14 -32.97 11.15
C LEU A 32 -11.88 -33.53 12.54
N LEU A 33 -12.57 -32.97 13.52
CA LEU A 33 -12.94 -33.72 14.71
C LEU A 33 -14.46 -33.66 14.81
N ASP A 34 -15.03 -34.82 15.12
CA ASP A 34 -16.44 -35.19 15.21
C ASP A 34 -17.16 -35.45 13.88
N ARG A 35 -16.77 -36.56 13.25
CA ARG A 35 -17.74 -37.39 12.54
C ARG A 35 -17.35 -38.85 12.69
N ASP A 36 -17.77 -39.40 13.81
CA ASP A 36 -17.69 -40.83 14.08
C ASP A 36 -18.45 -41.60 13.00
N ASN A 37 -17.83 -42.71 12.58
CA ASN A 37 -18.36 -43.76 11.71
C ASN A 37 -18.36 -43.42 10.21
N LEU A 38 -17.32 -43.87 9.49
CA LEU A 38 -17.42 -44.49 8.16
C LEU A 38 -16.05 -45.07 7.78
N GLU A 39 -16.10 -46.28 7.22
CA GLU A 39 -15.02 -47.17 6.78
C GLU A 39 -13.90 -46.51 5.95
N PRO A 40 -12.69 -47.10 5.90
CA PRO A 40 -11.53 -46.53 5.21
C PRO A 40 -11.68 -46.63 3.68
N GLU A 41 -12.47 -45.74 3.08
CA GLU A 41 -12.40 -45.48 1.65
C GLU A 41 -11.12 -44.70 1.34
N THR A 42 -10.25 -45.33 0.54
CA THR A 42 -9.10 -44.70 -0.09
C THR A 42 -9.51 -43.35 -0.65
N LEU A 43 -8.93 -42.26 -0.13
CA LEU A 43 -9.13 -40.92 -0.67
C LEU A 43 -8.71 -40.94 -2.15
N HIS A 44 -9.69 -41.11 -3.03
CA HIS A 44 -9.52 -40.89 -4.46
C HIS A 44 -9.22 -39.41 -4.62
N PHE A 45 -7.94 -39.07 -4.75
CA PHE A 45 -7.55 -37.79 -5.30
C PHE A 45 -8.14 -37.75 -6.71
N SER A 46 -9.29 -37.09 -6.85
CA SER A 46 -9.91 -36.86 -8.15
C SER A 46 -8.86 -36.20 -9.03
N GLY A 47 -8.56 -36.80 -10.18
CA GLY A 47 -7.61 -36.24 -11.13
C GLY A 47 -7.90 -34.77 -11.44
N PRO A 48 -6.91 -34.00 -11.89
CA PRO A 48 -7.10 -32.58 -12.18
C PRO A 48 -8.28 -32.41 -13.12
N SER A 49 -9.21 -31.51 -12.76
CA SER A 49 -10.39 -31.26 -13.58
C SER A 49 -9.98 -30.88 -15.02
N PRO A 50 -10.82 -31.16 -16.03
CA PRO A 50 -10.53 -30.80 -17.42
C PRO A 50 -10.12 -29.33 -17.60
N ARG A 51 -10.68 -28.43 -16.77
CA ARG A 51 -10.32 -27.01 -16.74
C ARG A 51 -8.89 -26.77 -16.25
N ILE A 52 -8.40 -27.52 -15.27
CA ILE A 52 -7.02 -27.41 -14.78
C ILE A 52 -6.04 -27.85 -15.86
N LEU A 53 -6.35 -28.94 -16.57
CA LEU A 53 -5.57 -29.38 -17.73
C LEU A 53 -5.56 -28.31 -18.83
N GLN A 54 -6.70 -27.69 -19.10
CA GLN A 54 -6.80 -26.59 -20.06
C GLN A 54 -5.97 -25.36 -19.66
N LEU A 55 -5.93 -25.02 -18.37
CA LEU A 55 -5.16 -23.88 -17.85
C LEU A 55 -3.65 -24.17 -17.76
N SER A 56 -3.25 -25.44 -17.69
CA SER A 56 -1.82 -25.81 -17.75
C SER A 56 -1.18 -25.61 -19.13
N VAL A 57 -2.00 -25.45 -20.17
CA VAL A 57 -1.50 -25.11 -21.52
C VAL A 57 -1.20 -23.62 -21.56
N ALA A 58 0.07 -23.26 -21.80
CA ALA A 58 0.47 -21.86 -21.97
C ALA A 58 -0.32 -21.23 -23.13
N LYS A 59 -0.79 -20.00 -22.93
CA LYS A 59 -1.48 -19.25 -23.98
C LYS A 59 -0.49 -18.97 -25.12
N GLY A 60 -0.96 -19.12 -26.36
CA GLY A 60 -0.20 -18.72 -27.54
C GLY A 60 0.08 -17.21 -27.55
N THR A 61 1.12 -16.81 -28.28
CA THR A 61 1.40 -15.39 -28.56
C THR A 61 0.19 -14.75 -29.24
N ASP A 62 -0.15 -13.52 -28.83
CA ASP A 62 -1.24 -12.74 -29.44
C ASP A 62 -0.99 -12.59 -30.96
N PRO A 63 -2.03 -12.70 -31.82
CA PRO A 63 -1.86 -12.49 -33.27
C PRO A 63 -1.27 -11.11 -33.63
N ASN A 64 -1.38 -10.11 -32.74
CA ASN A 64 -0.80 -8.79 -32.91
C ASN A 64 0.55 -8.62 -32.17
N TYR A 65 1.13 -9.69 -31.62
CA TYR A 65 2.42 -9.62 -30.95
C TYR A 65 3.52 -9.30 -31.95
N VAL A 66 4.14 -8.14 -31.79
CA VAL A 66 5.33 -7.72 -32.53
C VAL A 66 6.54 -7.87 -31.61
N PRO A 67 7.49 -8.78 -31.91
CA PRO A 67 8.72 -8.88 -31.15
C PRO A 67 9.48 -7.55 -31.16
N PRO A 68 10.22 -7.20 -30.08
CA PRO A 68 11.07 -6.02 -30.11
C PRO A 68 12.04 -6.11 -31.29
N LYS A 69 12.11 -5.04 -32.08
CA LYS A 69 13.05 -4.94 -33.20
C LYS A 69 14.47 -5.18 -32.67
N SER A 70 15.24 -6.05 -33.33
CA SER A 70 16.67 -6.14 -33.08
C SER A 70 17.29 -4.80 -33.47
N ILE A 71 17.58 -3.97 -32.47
CA ILE A 71 18.41 -2.79 -32.67
C ILE A 71 19.84 -3.33 -32.77
N GLU A 72 20.19 -3.83 -33.95
CA GLU A 72 21.58 -4.04 -34.31
C GLU A 72 22.22 -2.65 -34.37
N THR A 73 22.74 -2.20 -33.24
CA THR A 73 23.59 -1.01 -33.22
C THR A 73 24.74 -1.29 -34.19
N LYS A 74 24.78 -0.57 -35.31
CA LYS A 74 25.88 -0.66 -36.28
C LYS A 74 27.09 0.01 -35.66
N ILE A 75 27.87 -0.78 -34.93
CA ILE A 75 29.11 -0.33 -34.31
C ILE A 75 30.20 -0.30 -35.40
N SER A 76 30.93 0.79 -35.52
CA SER A 76 32.04 0.87 -36.46
C SER A 76 33.15 -0.12 -36.09
N PHE A 77 33.88 -0.63 -37.07
CA PHE A 77 35.02 -1.52 -36.83
C PHE A 77 36.06 -0.88 -35.90
N SER A 78 36.28 0.44 -36.00
CA SER A 78 37.16 1.21 -35.12
C SER A 78 36.74 1.18 -33.65
N THR A 79 35.44 1.12 -33.38
CA THR A 79 34.91 1.06 -32.01
C THR A 79 35.04 -0.36 -31.44
N LEU A 80 34.87 -1.40 -32.27
CA LEU A 80 35.06 -2.80 -31.86
C LEU A 80 36.52 -3.13 -31.55
N SER A 81 37.46 -2.45 -32.19
CA SER A 81 38.92 -2.65 -32.05
C SER A 81 39.60 -1.63 -31.15
N ALA A 82 38.84 -0.73 -30.50
CA ALA A 82 39.41 0.30 -29.65
C ALA A 82 40.03 -0.31 -28.38
N VAL A 83 41.34 -0.06 -28.17
CA VAL A 83 42.06 -0.47 -26.97
C VAL A 83 42.07 0.69 -25.97
N ALA A 84 41.75 0.41 -24.70
CA ALA A 84 41.77 1.41 -23.65
C ALA A 84 43.20 1.95 -23.42
N SER A 85 43.33 3.27 -23.33
CA SER A 85 44.61 3.90 -22.96
C SER A 85 45.02 3.49 -21.53
N PRO A 86 46.32 3.48 -21.20
CA PRO A 86 46.79 3.15 -19.86
C PRO A 86 46.13 4.00 -18.77
N ARG A 87 45.90 5.30 -19.04
CA ARG A 87 45.17 6.20 -18.13
C ARG A 87 43.73 5.75 -17.87
N ILE A 88 43.02 5.28 -18.90
CA ILE A 88 41.64 4.79 -18.74
C ILE A 88 41.62 3.52 -17.89
N ILE A 89 42.60 2.65 -18.09
CA ILE A 89 42.79 1.44 -17.27
C ILE A 89 43.06 1.83 -15.81
N ASP A 90 43.97 2.79 -15.57
CA ASP A 90 44.28 3.29 -14.23
C ASP A 90 43.04 3.88 -13.52
N LEU A 91 42.26 4.69 -14.23
CA LEU A 91 41.03 5.29 -13.70
C LEU A 91 39.89 4.29 -13.50
N ALA A 92 39.89 3.17 -14.22
CA ALA A 92 38.91 2.10 -14.08
C ALA A 92 39.13 1.28 -12.80
N HIS A 93 40.32 1.34 -12.18
CA HIS A 93 40.52 0.74 -10.87
C HIS A 93 39.64 1.46 -9.84
N PRO A 94 38.86 0.72 -9.02
CA PRO A 94 38.09 1.33 -7.96
C PRO A 94 39.04 2.08 -7.03
N ARG A 95 38.74 3.35 -6.74
CA ARG A 95 39.48 4.10 -5.73
C ARG A 95 39.28 3.39 -4.39
N ILE A 96 40.28 2.62 -3.97
CA ILE A 96 40.29 1.98 -2.65
C ILE A 96 40.27 3.12 -1.64
N LYS A 97 39.14 3.26 -0.93
CA LYS A 97 39.06 4.16 0.21
C LYS A 97 40.05 3.63 1.23
N ILE A 98 41.11 4.38 1.47
CA ILE A 98 42.04 4.09 2.56
C ILE A 98 41.20 4.08 3.85
N GLU A 99 41.04 2.90 4.46
CA GLU A 99 40.43 2.75 5.78
C GLU A 99 41.20 3.66 6.75
N GLY A 100 40.53 4.67 7.31
CA GLY A 100 41.15 5.68 8.18
C GLY A 100 40.87 7.14 7.80
N LEU A 101 40.32 7.43 6.61
CA LEU A 101 39.84 8.78 6.27
C LEU A 101 38.39 9.06 6.72
N CYS A 102 37.75 8.08 7.34
CA CYS A 102 36.48 8.26 8.02
C CYS A 102 36.79 8.82 9.41
N TYR A 103 36.66 10.14 9.58
CA TYR A 103 36.62 10.74 10.91
C TYR A 103 35.57 10.02 11.74
N GLU A 104 35.85 9.82 13.03
CA GLU A 104 34.90 9.21 13.95
C GLU A 104 33.55 9.92 13.83
N ARG A 105 32.45 9.16 13.74
CA ARG A 105 31.11 9.73 13.61
C ARG A 105 30.73 10.39 14.93
N VAL A 106 31.17 11.62 15.12
CA VAL A 106 30.74 12.46 16.25
C VAL A 106 29.34 13.02 15.96
N LYS A 107 28.64 13.46 17.01
CA LYS A 107 27.31 14.06 16.95
C LYS A 107 27.20 15.07 15.80
N ASN A 108 26.05 15.08 15.11
CA ASN A 108 25.76 15.89 13.90
C ASN A 108 26.01 17.40 14.04
N GLU A 109 26.19 17.90 15.25
CA GLU A 109 26.44 19.32 15.55
C GLU A 109 27.90 19.73 15.36
N LEU A 110 28.83 18.77 15.24
CA LEU A 110 30.24 19.06 14.99
C LEU A 110 30.59 18.88 13.51
N PRO A 111 31.46 19.75 12.96
CA PRO A 111 31.91 19.63 11.59
C PRO A 111 32.65 18.30 11.41
N ILE A 112 32.40 17.64 10.27
CA ILE A 112 33.00 16.34 9.91
C ILE A 112 34.55 16.40 9.95
N ARG A 113 35.14 17.59 9.82
CA ARG A 113 36.59 17.83 9.91
C ARG A 113 36.87 18.94 10.93
N PRO A 114 37.97 18.85 11.71
CA PRO A 114 38.38 19.94 12.58
C PRO A 114 38.64 21.20 11.75
N VAL A 115 38.01 22.31 12.15
CA VAL A 115 38.20 23.61 11.51
C VAL A 115 39.53 24.18 11.99
N ALA A 116 40.38 24.63 11.07
CA ALA A 116 41.67 25.23 11.42
C ALA A 116 41.47 26.49 12.29
N PRO A 117 42.32 26.73 13.30
CA PRO A 117 42.17 27.88 14.20
C PRO A 117 42.23 29.22 13.45
N ALA A 118 43.04 29.30 12.40
CA ALA A 118 43.11 30.47 11.52
C ALA A 118 41.77 30.79 10.83
N ALA A 119 40.97 29.77 10.49
CA ALA A 119 39.66 29.97 9.88
C ALA A 119 38.62 30.46 10.90
N LEU A 120 38.73 30.03 12.17
CA LEU A 120 37.86 30.52 13.25
C LEU A 120 38.14 31.97 13.63
N LEU A 121 39.39 32.40 13.52
CA LEU A 121 39.84 33.77 13.81
C LEU A 121 39.77 34.71 12.59
N ALA A 122 39.43 34.18 11.41
CA ALA A 122 39.39 34.96 10.18
C ALA A 122 38.29 36.02 10.25
N LYS A 123 38.68 37.29 10.07
CA LYS A 123 37.73 38.40 9.97
C LYS A 123 37.29 38.57 8.51
N PRO A 124 35.98 38.65 8.22
CA PRO A 124 35.50 38.89 6.87
C PRO A 124 35.90 40.29 6.39
N THR A 125 36.17 40.40 5.08
CA THR A 125 36.37 41.70 4.41
C THR A 125 35.04 42.44 4.23
N ASP A 126 35.08 43.76 4.05
CA ASP A 126 33.88 44.57 3.84
C ASP A 126 33.03 44.07 2.65
N ARG A 127 33.69 43.62 1.58
CA ARG A 127 32.99 42.99 0.43
C ARG A 127 32.23 41.75 0.86
N THR A 128 32.85 40.85 1.64
CA THR A 128 32.17 39.64 2.11
C THR A 128 31.02 39.96 3.07
N VAL A 129 31.17 40.96 3.93
CA VAL A 129 30.08 41.43 4.81
C VAL A 129 28.92 41.99 3.98
N ASN A 130 29.19 42.76 2.94
CA ASN A 130 28.16 43.29 2.06
C ASN A 130 27.44 42.21 1.24
N LEU A 131 28.16 41.19 0.77
CA LEU A 131 27.56 40.05 0.07
C LEU A 131 26.76 39.11 1.00
N ALA A 132 27.13 39.04 2.28
CA ALA A 132 26.41 38.25 3.28
C ALA A 132 25.07 38.89 3.69
N LYS A 133 24.85 40.18 3.41
CA LYS A 133 23.55 40.83 3.62
C LYS A 133 22.52 40.18 2.69
N SER A 134 21.35 39.84 3.23
CA SER A 134 20.24 39.34 2.41
C SER A 134 19.84 40.39 1.37
N LYS A 135 19.44 39.93 0.19
CA LYS A 135 18.91 40.82 -0.84
C LYS A 135 17.61 41.43 -0.34
N ARG A 136 17.37 42.70 -0.71
CA ARG A 136 16.06 43.31 -0.50
C ARG A 136 15.01 42.52 -1.27
N VAL A 137 13.87 42.35 -0.63
CA VAL A 137 12.72 41.70 -1.21
C VAL A 137 12.02 42.70 -2.16
N HIS A 138 11.35 42.21 -3.21
CA HIS A 138 10.61 43.05 -4.16
C HIS A 138 9.48 43.82 -3.47
N GLU A 139 9.12 45.00 -3.98
CA GLU A 139 8.05 45.84 -3.39
C GLU A 139 6.70 45.08 -3.34
N ASP A 140 6.41 44.30 -4.38
CA ASP A 140 5.20 43.47 -4.47
C ASP A 140 5.29 42.11 -3.73
N TYR A 141 6.33 41.86 -2.94
CA TYR A 141 6.44 40.59 -2.24
C TYR A 141 5.40 40.46 -1.14
N LEU A 142 4.51 39.48 -1.33
CA LEU A 142 3.60 39.02 -0.30
C LEU A 142 4.25 37.86 0.46
N PRO A 143 4.50 37.97 1.77
CA PRO A 143 4.99 36.85 2.56
C PRO A 143 4.00 35.69 2.50
N ALA A 144 4.52 34.47 2.61
CA ALA A 144 3.67 33.29 2.71
C ALA A 144 2.68 33.49 3.88
N ARG A 145 1.40 33.22 3.61
CA ARG A 145 0.34 33.35 4.62
C ARG A 145 0.67 32.43 5.79
N ASP A 146 0.51 32.93 7.01
CA ASP A 146 0.75 32.12 8.20
C ASP A 146 -0.05 30.80 8.12
N PRO A 147 0.56 29.66 8.47
CA PRO A 147 -0.11 28.36 8.42
C PRO A 147 -1.28 28.27 9.40
N HIS A 148 -1.37 29.21 10.35
CA HIS A 148 -2.45 29.29 11.31
C HIS A 148 -3.59 30.12 10.75
N TRP A 149 -4.67 29.44 10.34
CA TRP A 149 -5.94 30.14 10.11
C TRP A 149 -6.50 30.59 11.47
N PRO A 150 -6.82 31.88 11.66
CA PRO A 150 -7.50 32.32 12.85
C PRO A 150 -8.89 31.66 12.88
N VAL A 151 -9.13 30.81 13.89
CA VAL A 151 -10.45 30.25 14.14
C VAL A 151 -11.35 31.38 14.64
N SER A 152 -12.51 31.55 14.00
CA SER A 152 -13.46 32.59 14.44
C SER A 152 -13.98 32.28 15.85
N TYR A 153 -14.30 33.32 16.61
CA TYR A 153 -14.86 33.16 17.97
C TYR A 153 -16.08 32.24 17.98
N ALA A 154 -16.97 32.40 17.00
CA ALA A 154 -18.17 31.57 16.83
C ALA A 154 -17.85 30.09 16.59
N ALA A 155 -16.81 29.77 15.81
CA ALA A 155 -16.41 28.39 15.57
C ALA A 155 -15.84 27.74 16.84
N ALA A 156 -15.00 28.46 17.59
CA ALA A 156 -14.41 27.97 18.84
C ALA A 156 -15.43 27.81 19.98
N HIS A 157 -16.52 28.59 19.98
CA HIS A 157 -17.53 28.63 21.04
C HIS A 157 -18.89 28.09 20.58
N SER A 158 -18.92 27.27 19.54
CA SER A 158 -20.17 26.68 19.04
C SER A 158 -20.77 25.72 20.07
N ARG A 159 -22.07 25.87 20.32
CA ARG A 159 -22.85 24.96 21.18
C ARG A 159 -23.62 23.97 20.31
N VAL A 160 -23.53 22.69 20.67
CA VAL A 160 -24.29 21.62 20.02
C VAL A 160 -25.79 21.84 20.26
N SER A 161 -26.61 21.68 19.23
CA SER A 161 -28.07 21.74 19.37
C SER A 161 -28.63 20.43 19.95
N ASP A 162 -29.75 20.52 20.66
CA ASP A 162 -30.41 19.36 21.28
C ASP A 162 -30.68 18.25 20.24
N ARG A 163 -31.09 18.62 19.02
CA ARG A 163 -31.30 17.67 17.92
C ARG A 163 -30.02 16.93 17.51
N ILE A 164 -28.89 17.62 17.45
CA ILE A 164 -27.61 16.97 17.12
C ILE A 164 -27.21 16.02 18.26
N GLN A 165 -27.48 16.40 19.51
CA GLN A 165 -27.25 15.54 20.66
C GLN A 165 -28.15 14.30 20.63
N GLU A 166 -29.43 14.42 20.30
CA GLU A 166 -30.33 13.28 20.08
C GLU A 166 -29.82 12.34 18.98
N LEU A 167 -29.45 12.89 17.82
CA LEU A 167 -28.95 12.12 16.68
C LEU A 167 -27.59 11.47 16.94
N ALA A 168 -26.78 12.02 17.84
CA ALA A 168 -25.50 11.45 18.22
C ALA A 168 -25.67 10.16 19.04
N HIS A 169 -26.83 9.93 19.67
CA HIS A 169 -27.10 8.67 20.35
C HIS A 169 -27.41 7.58 19.31
N PRO A 170 -26.66 6.46 19.30
CA PRO A 170 -26.94 5.37 18.38
C PRO A 170 -28.34 4.81 18.67
N PRO A 171 -29.14 4.48 17.65
CA PRO A 171 -30.44 3.87 17.87
C PRO A 171 -30.26 2.53 18.60
N ALA A 172 -31.05 2.31 19.65
CA ALA A 172 -31.05 1.05 20.38
C ALA A 172 -31.45 -0.09 19.42
N ARG A 173 -30.48 -0.93 19.03
CA ARG A 173 -30.76 -2.11 18.22
C ARG A 173 -31.39 -3.18 19.11
N THR A 174 -32.52 -3.72 18.68
CA THR A 174 -33.10 -4.92 19.29
C THR A 174 -32.14 -6.10 19.15
N SER A 175 -32.28 -7.12 20.00
CA SER A 175 -31.41 -8.30 19.96
C SER A 175 -31.50 -8.98 18.58
N VAL A 176 -30.35 -9.38 18.05
CA VAL A 176 -30.24 -10.04 16.73
C VAL A 176 -31.20 -11.23 16.59
N HIS A 177 -31.45 -11.95 17.68
CA HIS A 177 -32.37 -13.09 17.71
C HIS A 177 -33.81 -12.70 17.32
N ILE A 178 -34.30 -11.53 17.76
CA ILE A 178 -35.65 -11.04 17.44
C ILE A 178 -35.71 -10.48 16.01
N VAL A 179 -34.61 -9.89 15.52
CA VAL A 179 -34.53 -9.34 14.16
C VAL A 179 -34.56 -10.45 13.09
N TYR A 180 -33.96 -11.60 13.36
CA TYR A 180 -33.93 -12.74 12.43
C TYR A 180 -35.11 -13.70 12.61
N TYR A 181 -35.66 -13.80 13.81
CA TYR A 181 -36.77 -14.70 14.10
C TYR A 181 -37.76 -14.02 15.05
N ASP A 182 -38.83 -13.49 14.47
CA ASP A 182 -39.99 -13.02 15.23
C ASP A 182 -40.94 -14.22 15.44
N PRO A 183 -41.05 -14.76 16.67
CA PRO A 183 -41.90 -15.91 16.97
C PRO A 183 -43.40 -15.61 16.78
N ASP A 184 -43.76 -14.33 16.67
CA ASP A 184 -45.13 -13.86 16.55
C ASP A 184 -45.45 -13.33 15.15
N VAL A 185 -44.55 -13.51 14.17
CA VAL A 185 -44.74 -13.00 12.80
C VAL A 185 -46.02 -13.52 12.13
N PHE A 186 -46.43 -14.75 12.48
CA PHE A 186 -47.66 -15.37 11.98
C PHE A 186 -48.86 -15.20 12.92
N LYS A 187 -48.67 -14.57 14.08
CA LYS A 187 -49.76 -14.29 15.02
C LYS A 187 -50.38 -12.96 14.68
N VAL A 188 -51.64 -13.00 14.26
CA VAL A 188 -52.43 -11.80 14.04
C VAL A 188 -52.62 -11.08 15.37
N LYS A 189 -52.30 -9.78 15.41
CA LYS A 189 -52.48 -8.96 16.61
C LYS A 189 -53.94 -9.03 17.10
N PRO A 190 -54.20 -9.12 18.42
CA PRO A 190 -55.56 -9.22 18.93
C PRO A 190 -56.42 -7.99 18.59
N SER A 191 -55.79 -6.83 18.39
CA SER A 191 -56.44 -5.62 17.88
C SER A 191 -56.92 -5.77 16.43
N ALA A 192 -56.16 -6.46 15.58
CA ALA A 192 -56.53 -6.74 14.21
C ALA A 192 -57.66 -7.78 14.12
N LEU A 193 -57.65 -8.80 14.99
CA LEU A 193 -58.75 -9.78 15.07
C LEU A 193 -60.08 -9.16 15.52
N ARG A 194 -60.02 -8.10 16.33
CA ARG A 194 -61.20 -7.36 16.81
C ARG A 194 -61.52 -6.13 15.96
N ALA A 195 -60.76 -5.88 14.91
CA ALA A 195 -60.94 -4.70 14.08
C ALA A 195 -62.28 -4.78 13.34
N GLN A 196 -63.10 -3.75 13.50
CA GLN A 196 -64.34 -3.60 12.74
C GLN A 196 -64.09 -2.75 11.50
N CYS A 197 -64.69 -3.13 10.38
CA CYS A 197 -64.61 -2.32 9.16
C CYS A 197 -65.21 -0.93 9.39
N SER A 198 -64.51 0.11 8.95
CA SER A 198 -65.04 1.47 9.00
C SER A 198 -66.30 1.61 8.13
N PRO A 199 -67.20 2.55 8.43
CA PRO A 199 -68.45 2.73 7.67
C PRO A 199 -68.19 2.90 6.16
N ARG A 200 -67.18 3.69 5.80
CA ARG A 200 -66.76 3.93 4.42
C ARG A 200 -66.35 2.65 3.68
N VAL A 201 -65.62 1.76 4.34
CA VAL A 201 -65.16 0.50 3.73
C VAL A 201 -66.34 -0.47 3.56
N LYS A 202 -67.34 -0.43 4.46
CA LYS A 202 -68.58 -1.20 4.30
C LYS A 202 -69.39 -0.73 3.09
N GLU A 203 -69.58 0.57 2.93
CA GLU A 203 -70.27 1.15 1.75
C GLU A 203 -69.58 0.76 0.44
N LEU A 204 -68.24 0.80 0.40
CA LEU A 204 -67.48 0.47 -0.81
C LEU A 204 -67.43 -1.03 -1.11
N ALA A 205 -67.70 -1.88 -0.12
CA ALA A 205 -67.76 -3.32 -0.30
C ALA A 205 -69.13 -3.78 -0.86
N GLU A 206 -70.12 -2.90 -0.92
CA GLU A 206 -71.40 -3.19 -1.58
C GLU A 206 -71.20 -3.34 -3.09
N PRO A 207 -71.84 -4.35 -3.73
CA PRO A 207 -71.69 -4.56 -5.17
C PRO A 207 -72.26 -3.38 -5.95
N ILE A 208 -71.45 -2.85 -6.85
CA ILE A 208 -71.90 -1.81 -7.78
C ILE A 208 -72.90 -2.45 -8.75
N VAL A 209 -74.18 -2.09 -8.64
CA VAL A 209 -75.20 -2.48 -9.61
C VAL A 209 -74.92 -1.73 -10.92
N ARG A 210 -74.70 -2.47 -12.01
CA ARG A 210 -74.52 -1.94 -13.37
C ARG A 210 -75.77 -2.13 -14.20
#